data_AF-A0A4U8UC53-F1
#
_entry.id   AF-A0A4U8UC53-F1
#
_cell.length_a   1.000
_cell.length_b   1.000
_cell.length_c   1.000
_cell.angle_alpha   90.00
_cell.angle_beta   90.00
_cell.angle_gamma   90.00
#
_symmetry.space_group_name_H-M   'P 1'
#
loop_
_entity.id
_entity.type
_entity.pdbx_description
1 polymer ?
#
loop_
_entity_poly.entity_id
_entity_poly.type
_entity_poly.pdbx_seq_one_letter_code
_entity_poly.pdbx_strand_id
1 'polypeptide(L)' 'MGFWDKAKGFMDSASESAERVLKSKAASMSDSELQDLYSRTENANTRAIVEAELRKRGLL' A
#
# COMPACT_ATOMS: atom_id res chain seq x y z
N MET A 1 22.79 -11.71 23.56
CA MET A 1 21.57 -11.13 22.95
C MET A 1 22.00 -10.28 21.78
N GLY A 2 21.58 -10.69 20.58
CA GLY A 2 22.27 -10.38 19.33
C GLY A 2 21.99 -8.99 18.76
N PHE A 3 23.03 -8.38 18.23
CA PHE A 3 23.07 -7.21 17.34
C PHE A 3 22.21 -7.35 16.07
N TRP A 4 21.60 -8.52 15.83
CA TRP A 4 20.69 -8.79 14.72
C TRP A 4 19.27 -8.23 14.91
N ASP A 5 18.81 -7.98 16.13
CA ASP A 5 17.49 -7.38 16.39
C ASP A 5 17.39 -5.91 15.94
N LYS A 6 18.53 -5.18 15.90
CA LYS A 6 18.54 -3.75 15.57
C LYS A 6 18.38 -3.46 14.08
N ALA A 7 18.82 -4.36 13.20
CA ALA A 7 18.73 -4.16 11.75
C ALA A 7 17.33 -4.45 11.18
N LYS A 8 16.57 -5.33 11.84
CA LYS A 8 15.23 -5.74 11.37
C LYS A 8 14.20 -4.61 11.50
N GLY A 9 14.28 -3.82 12.58
CA GLY A 9 13.36 -2.70 12.82
C GLY A 9 13.46 -1.53 11.82
N PHE A 10 14.61 -1.35 11.15
CA PHE A 10 14.75 -0.35 10.08
C PHE A 10 14.12 -0.81 8.75
N MET A 11 14.15 -2.12 8.48
CA MET A 11 13.59 -2.71 7.26
C MET A 11 12.06 -2.73 7.30
N ASP A 12 11.46 -2.98 8.47
CA ASP A 12 10.01 -2.82 8.69
C ASP A 12 9.57 -1.35 8.60
N SER A 13 10.32 -0.41 9.20
CA SER A 13 9.93 1.02 9.21
C SER A 13 9.91 1.67 7.81
N ALA A 14 10.83 1.28 6.91
CA ALA A 14 10.86 1.79 5.55
C ALA A 14 9.69 1.27 4.71
N SER A 15 9.32 -0.01 4.87
CA SER A 15 8.17 -0.60 4.17
C SER A 15 6.84 -0.06 4.72
N GLU A 16 6.72 0.11 6.04
CA GLU A 16 5.53 0.67 6.68
C GLU A 16 5.28 2.12 6.26
N SER A 17 6.34 2.93 6.16
CA SER A 17 6.23 4.31 5.70
C SER A 17 5.81 4.40 4.22
N ALA A 18 6.35 3.52 3.35
CA ALA A 18 5.96 3.46 1.95
C ALA A 18 4.48 3.04 1.77
N GLU A 19 4.02 2.04 2.52
CA GLU A 19 2.59 1.66 2.52
C GLU A 19 1.69 2.80 2.99
N ARG A 20 2.10 3.53 4.02
CA ARG A 20 1.31 4.63 4.58
C ARG A 20 1.15 5.77 3.57
N VAL A 21 2.22 6.10 2.83
CA VAL A 21 2.17 7.08 1.74
C VAL A 21 1.26 6.59 0.61
N LEU A 22 1.36 5.31 0.21
CA LEU A 22 0.49 4.72 -0.82
C LEU A 22 -0.98 4.71 -0.40
N LYS A 23 -1.30 4.35 0.85
CA LYS A 23 -2.66 4.39 1.40
C LYS A 23 -3.22 5.81 1.38
N SER A 24 -2.44 6.79 1.83
CA SER A 24 -2.85 8.21 1.79
C SER A 24 -3.09 8.69 0.35
N LYS A 25 -2.25 8.28 -0.60
CA LYS A 25 -2.38 8.63 -2.01
C LYS A 25 -3.63 7.98 -2.62
N ALA A 26 -3.84 6.69 -2.40
CA ALA A 26 -5.02 5.96 -2.86
C ALA A 26 -6.32 6.59 -2.34
N ALA A 27 -6.36 7.00 -1.07
CA ALA A 27 -7.52 7.69 -0.49
C ALA A 27 -7.84 9.03 -1.18
N SER A 28 -6.83 9.71 -1.75
CA SER A 28 -7.02 10.96 -2.50
C SER A 28 -7.28 10.79 -4.00
N MET A 29 -7.14 9.57 -4.54
CA MET A 29 -7.36 9.30 -5.96
C MET A 29 -8.85 9.22 -6.30
N SER A 30 -9.18 9.57 -7.54
CA SER A 30 -10.52 9.34 -8.08
C SER A 30 -10.78 7.84 -8.31
N ASP A 31 -12.05 7.47 -8.41
CA ASP A 31 -12.47 6.08 -8.59
C ASP A 31 -11.91 5.46 -9.87
N SER A 32 -11.90 6.23 -10.97
CA SER A 32 -11.27 5.82 -12.24
C SER A 32 -9.78 5.58 -12.10
N GLU A 33 -9.06 6.47 -11.39
CA GLU A 33 -7.62 6.30 -11.18
C GLU A 33 -7.30 5.08 -10.30
N LEU A 34 -8.16 4.78 -9.30
CA LEU A 34 -8.02 3.57 -8.47
C LEU A 34 -8.25 2.30 -9.29
N GLN A 35 -9.27 2.27 -10.14
CA GLN A 35 -9.55 1.12 -11.02
C GLN A 35 -8.42 0.90 -12.03
N ASP A 36 -7.93 1.97 -12.66
CA ASP A 36 -6.80 1.91 -13.58
C ASP A 36 -5.53 1.41 -12.88
N LEU A 37 -5.26 1.92 -11.67
CA LEU A 37 -4.12 1.48 -10.88
C LEU A 37 -4.24 0.02 -10.46
N TYR A 38 -5.43 -0.43 -10.07
CA TYR A 38 -5.70 -1.83 -9.72
C TYR A 38 -5.49 -2.77 -10.90
N SER A 39 -5.92 -2.37 -12.09
CA SER A 39 -5.80 -3.17 -13.32
C SER A 39 -4.35 -3.30 -13.81
N ARG A 40 -3.55 -2.22 -13.69
CA ARG A 40 -2.19 -2.17 -14.24
C ARG A 40 -1.09 -2.60 -13.27
N THR A 41 -1.36 -2.67 -11.96
CA THR A 41 -0.30 -2.91 -10.96
C THR A 41 0.00 -4.39 -10.81
N GLU A 42 1.27 -4.76 -11.02
CA GLU A 42 1.78 -6.12 -10.78
C GLU A 42 2.31 -6.29 -9.35
N ASN A 43 2.46 -5.20 -8.60
CA ASN A 43 2.92 -5.24 -7.21
C ASN A 43 1.78 -5.66 -6.29
N ALA A 44 1.93 -6.81 -5.62
CA ALA A 44 0.91 -7.37 -4.73
C ALA A 44 0.53 -6.43 -3.56
N ASN A 45 1.49 -5.68 -3.02
CA ASN A 45 1.23 -4.75 -1.91
C ASN A 45 0.42 -3.53 -2.40
N THR A 46 0.84 -2.92 -3.51
CA THR A 46 0.07 -1.83 -4.15
C THR A 46 -1.34 -2.30 -4.51
N ARG A 47 -1.47 -3.49 -5.07
CA ARG A 47 -2.77 -4.08 -5.41
C ARG A 47 -3.67 -4.20 -4.18
N ALA A 48 -3.16 -4.76 -3.07
CA ALA A 48 -3.92 -4.91 -1.84
C ALA A 48 -4.39 -3.57 -1.25
N ILE A 49 -3.54 -2.53 -1.30
CA ILE A 49 -3.88 -1.19 -0.82
C ILE A 49 -5.02 -0.59 -1.65
N VAL A 50 -4.91 -0.66 -2.98
CA VAL A 50 -5.90 -0.11 -3.90
C VAL A 50 -7.21 -0.90 -3.83
N GLU A 51 -7.13 -2.23 -3.72
CA GLU A 51 -8.30 -3.10 -3.56
C GLU A 51 -9.08 -2.78 -2.27
N ALA A 52 -8.36 -2.54 -1.17
CA ALA A 52 -8.97 -2.14 0.08
C ALA A 52 -9.71 -0.79 -0.04
N GLU A 53 -9.15 0.15 -0.79
CA GLU A 53 -9.78 1.45 -1.02
C GLU A 53 -11.01 1.34 -1.95
N LEU A 54 -10.92 0.57 -3.03
CA LEU A 54 -12.05 0.29 -3.92
C LEU A 54 -13.22 -0.39 -3.18
N ARG A 55 -12.93 -1.36 -2.30
CA ARG A 55 -13.96 -2.01 -1.46
C ARG A 55 -14.62 -1.04 -0.49
N LYS A 56 -13.86 -0.16 0.16
CA LYS A 56 -14.43 0.87 1.04
C LYS A 56 -15.41 1.80 0.31
N ARG A 57 -15.17 2.02 -0.99
CA ARG A 57 -16.02 2.83 -1.87
C ARG A 57 -17.15 2.03 -2.54
N GLY A 58 -17.22 0.71 -2.34
CA GLY A 58 -18.24 -0.15 -2.93
C GLY A 58 -18.09 -0.42 -4.43
N LEU A 59 -16.85 -0.34 -4.94
CA LEU A 59 -16.54 -0.50 -6.37
C LEU A 59 -16.05 -1.92 -6.74
N LEU A 60 -15.92 -2.81 -5.76
CA LEU A 60 -15.54 -4.23 -5.86
C LEU A 60 -16.37 -5.05 -4.87
#